data_AF-A0A958UXN4-F1
#
_entry.id   AF-A0A958UXN4-F1
#
_cell.length_a   1.000
_cell.length_b   1.000
_cell.length_c   1.000
_cell.angle_alpha   90.00
_cell.angle_beta   90.00
_cell.angle_gamma   90.00
#
_symmetry.space_group_name_H-M   'P 1'
#
loop_
_entity.id
_entity.type
_entity.pdbx_description
1 polymer ?
#
loop_
_entity_poly.entity_id
_entity_poly.type
_entity_poly.pdbx_seq_one_letter_code
_entity_poly.pdbx_strand_id
1 'polypeptide(L)'
;MNTNQPHIIIEKGVQYKLGELKDNCIQYDFKSILIYLDAKGKLLFGKNFKIYEEDEVVLYKLCIYFIRDFDACAKLNIDPNKGILLSGPVGCGKTSLMKLLRHIVPHQKSYELIPARNITFAFNNIGYKTIQEYGNSNFYCFDDLGVETTGRHFGKDCNVMGEILLSR
;
A
#
# COMPACT_ATOMS: atom_id res chain seq x y z
N MET A 1 -1.52 21.10 16.65
CA MET A 1 -2.62 20.30 17.20
C MET A 1 -2.19 18.83 17.13
N ASN A 2 -1.49 18.32 18.15
CA ASN A 2 -0.86 17.01 18.11
C ASN A 2 -1.11 16.31 19.45
N THR A 3 -2.08 15.40 19.49
CA THR A 3 -2.34 14.53 20.64
C THR A 3 -3.08 13.24 20.22
N ASN A 4 -2.30 12.22 19.88
CA ASN A 4 -2.37 10.83 20.38
C ASN A 4 -3.62 9.95 20.17
N GLN A 5 -4.41 10.12 19.10
CA GLN A 5 -5.44 9.12 18.76
C GLN A 5 -5.43 8.78 17.26
N PRO A 6 -4.39 8.12 16.74
CA PRO A 6 -4.28 7.84 15.31
C PRO A 6 -5.29 6.79 14.80
N HIS A 7 -6.06 6.18 15.71
CA HIS A 7 -7.21 5.34 15.39
C HIS A 7 -8.50 6.12 15.16
N ILE A 8 -8.49 7.44 15.37
CA ILE A 8 -9.60 8.34 15.07
C ILE A 8 -9.22 9.19 13.86
N ILE A 9 -9.99 9.05 12.78
CA ILE A 9 -9.76 9.76 11.52
C ILE A 9 -10.92 10.70 11.28
N ILE A 10 -10.62 11.93 10.84
CA ILE A 10 -11.62 12.93 10.50
C ILE A 10 -11.58 13.17 8.99
N GLU A 11 -12.70 12.93 8.31
CA GLU A 11 -12.86 13.22 6.89
C GLU A 11 -14.06 14.15 6.70
N LYS A 12 -13.85 15.33 6.12
CA LYS A 12 -14.92 16.33 5.87
C LYS A 12 -15.81 16.61 7.10
N GLY A 13 -15.22 16.62 8.30
CA GLY A 13 -15.94 16.87 9.56
C GLY A 13 -16.65 15.66 10.17
N VAL A 14 -16.64 14.50 9.50
CA VAL A 14 -17.14 13.24 10.06
C VAL A 14 -16.00 12.49 10.73
N GLN A 15 -16.24 12.02 11.95
CA GLN A 15 -15.28 11.25 12.74
C GLN A 15 -15.48 9.74 12.54
N TYR A 16 -14.41 9.04 12.22
CA TYR A 16 -14.34 7.59 12.07
C TYR A 16 -13.39 7.03 13.13
N LYS A 17 -13.93 6.25 14.07
CA LYS A 17 -13.14 5.56 15.10
C LYS A 17 -12.86 4.14 14.59
N LEU A 18 -11.61 3.85 14.23
CA LEU A 18 -11.18 2.56 13.66
C LEU A 18 -10.91 1.48 14.70
N GLY A 19 -10.87 1.84 15.98
CA GLY A 19 -10.50 0.95 17.07
C GLY A 19 -10.50 1.67 18.41
N GLU A 20 -9.96 1.03 19.43
CA GLU A 20 -9.85 1.59 20.78
C GLU A 20 -8.40 1.59 21.27
N LEU A 21 -8.00 2.64 21.98
CA LEU A 21 -6.72 2.65 22.68
C LEU A 21 -6.86 1.95 24.03
N LYS A 22 -6.17 0.82 24.22
CA LYS A 22 -6.07 0.09 25.50
C LYS A 22 -4.61 -0.24 25.77
N ASP A 23 -4.14 0.06 26.97
CA ASP A 23 -2.76 -0.24 27.42
C ASP A 23 -1.68 0.26 26.44
N ASN A 24 -1.87 1.48 25.92
CA ASN A 24 -1.00 2.11 24.92
C ASN A 24 -0.90 1.36 23.57
N CYS A 25 -1.80 0.40 23.33
CA CYS A 25 -1.95 -0.33 22.08
C CYS A 25 -3.32 -0.01 21.45
N ILE A 26 -3.37 0.06 20.13
CA ILE A 26 -4.61 0.28 19.41
C ILE A 26 -5.20 -1.07 19.04
N GLN A 27 -6.35 -1.39 19.62
CA GLN A 27 -7.17 -2.53 19.25
C GLN A 27 -8.08 -2.11 18.10
N TYR A 28 -7.63 -2.37 16.88
CA TYR A 28 -8.41 -2.11 15.67
C TYR A 28 -9.62 -3.05 15.57
N ASP A 29 -10.74 -2.50 15.13
CA ASP A 29 -11.95 -3.26 14.82
C ASP A 29 -12.15 -3.30 13.30
N PHE A 30 -12.23 -4.50 12.73
CA PHE A 30 -12.27 -4.66 11.28
C PHE A 30 -13.55 -4.05 10.66
N LYS A 31 -14.70 -4.14 11.33
CA LYS A 31 -15.94 -3.55 10.83
C LYS A 31 -15.86 -2.02 10.78
N SER A 32 -15.28 -1.42 11.80
CA SER A 32 -15.00 0.01 11.87
C SER A 32 -14.04 0.45 10.75
N ILE A 33 -13.01 -0.35 10.47
CA ILE A 33 -12.13 -0.13 9.32
C ILE A 33 -12.89 -0.19 8.00
N LEU A 34 -13.75 -1.20 7.79
CA LEU A 34 -14.54 -1.33 6.56
C LEU A 34 -15.44 -0.11 6.31
N ILE A 35 -16.13 0.37 7.35
CA ILE A 35 -16.97 1.58 7.27
C ILE A 35 -16.14 2.79 6.84
N TYR A 36 -14.96 2.98 7.44
CA TYR A 36 -14.06 4.07 7.07
C TYR A 36 -13.54 3.92 5.64
N LEU A 37 -13.09 2.73 5.25
CA LEU A 37 -12.54 2.48 3.92
C LEU A 37 -13.58 2.66 2.81
N ASP A 38 -14.83 2.28 3.04
CA ASP A 38 -15.93 2.53 2.11
C ASP A 38 -16.17 4.04 1.93
N ALA A 39 -16.25 4.78 3.05
CA ALA A 39 -16.38 6.23 3.01
C ALA A 39 -15.18 6.91 2.32
N LYS A 40 -13.96 6.51 2.67
CA LYS A 40 -12.73 7.05 2.09
C LYS A 40 -12.62 6.71 0.60
N GLY A 41 -13.00 5.50 0.21
CA GLY A 41 -13.04 5.07 -1.19
C GLY A 41 -14.04 5.87 -2.01
N LYS A 42 -15.22 6.19 -1.46
CA LYS A 42 -16.17 7.10 -2.11
C LYS A 42 -15.63 8.51 -2.28
N LEU A 43 -14.82 8.98 -1.33
CA LEU A 43 -14.15 10.28 -1.43
C LEU A 43 -13.05 10.30 -2.49
N LEU A 44 -12.27 9.23 -2.62
CA LEU A 44 -11.12 9.15 -3.55
C LEU A 44 -11.52 8.75 -4.97
N PHE A 45 -12.50 7.84 -5.12
CA PHE A 45 -12.85 7.21 -6.40
C PHE A 45 -14.28 7.50 -6.87
N GLY A 46 -15.04 8.28 -6.09
CA GLY A 46 -16.39 8.71 -6.42
C GLY A 46 -17.48 7.84 -5.76
N LYS A 47 -18.71 8.38 -5.77
CA LYS A 47 -19.87 7.86 -5.02
C LYS A 47 -20.25 6.39 -5.28
N ASN A 48 -19.81 5.83 -6.42
CA ASN A 48 -20.11 4.45 -6.82
C ASN A 48 -19.09 3.44 -6.28
N PHE A 49 -18.02 3.91 -5.61
CA PHE A 49 -17.11 3.02 -4.91
C PHE A 49 -17.87 2.20 -3.87
N LYS A 50 -17.53 0.92 -3.79
CA LYS A 50 -18.00 -0.01 -2.77
C LYS A 50 -16.94 -1.08 -2.52
N ILE A 51 -16.91 -1.56 -1.29
CA ILE A 51 -16.19 -2.77 -0.92
C ILE A 51 -17.16 -3.93 -1.09
N TYR A 52 -16.73 -4.99 -1.76
CA TYR A 52 -17.51 -6.20 -1.95
C TYR A 52 -17.17 -7.22 -0.88
N GLU A 53 -18.16 -8.01 -0.46
CA GLU A 53 -17.99 -9.05 0.56
C GLU A 53 -16.92 -10.08 0.16
N GLU A 54 -16.83 -10.39 -1.15
CA GLU A 54 -15.81 -11.28 -1.72
C GLU A 54 -14.36 -10.79 -1.50
N ASP A 55 -14.16 -9.47 -1.36
CA ASP A 55 -12.85 -8.87 -1.12
C ASP A 55 -12.48 -8.82 0.37
N GLU A 56 -13.43 -9.05 1.29
CA GLU A 56 -13.21 -8.86 2.74
C GLU A 56 -12.08 -9.74 3.28
N VAL A 57 -11.93 -10.96 2.78
CA VAL A 57 -10.85 -11.87 3.22
C VAL A 57 -9.47 -11.31 2.86
N VAL A 58 -9.31 -10.77 1.65
CA VAL A 58 -8.05 -10.16 1.21
C VAL A 58 -7.82 -8.86 1.98
N LEU A 59 -8.87 -8.05 2.13
CA LEU A 59 -8.81 -6.79 2.85
C LEU A 59 -8.45 -6.98 4.32
N TYR A 60 -8.99 -8.00 4.99
CA TYR A 60 -8.66 -8.36 6.36
C TYR A 60 -7.17 -8.68 6.53
N LYS A 61 -6.60 -9.51 5.65
CA LYS A 61 -5.17 -9.83 5.66
C LYS A 61 -4.30 -8.59 5.45
N LEU A 62 -4.69 -7.73 4.51
CA LEU A 62 -4.00 -6.48 4.26
C LEU A 62 -4.09 -5.54 5.46
N CYS A 63 -5.27 -5.39 6.07
CA CYS A 63 -5.44 -4.59 7.28
C CYS A 63 -4.51 -5.08 8.40
N ILE A 64 -4.46 -6.39 8.67
CA ILE A 64 -3.55 -6.99 9.65
C ILE A 64 -2.09 -6.66 9.36
N TYR A 65 -1.66 -6.78 8.09
CA TYR A 65 -0.32 -6.42 7.67
C TYR A 65 -0.01 -4.95 7.94
N PHE A 66 -0.92 -4.04 7.56
CA PHE A 66 -0.75 -2.59 7.71
C PHE A 66 -0.77 -2.13 9.17
N ILE A 67 -1.65 -2.66 10.01
CA ILE A 67 -1.68 -2.32 11.44
C ILE A 67 -0.54 -2.97 12.23
N ARG A 68 0.21 -3.88 11.59
CA ARG A 68 1.32 -4.65 12.18
C ARG A 68 0.87 -5.44 13.40
N ASP A 69 -0.28 -6.11 13.32
CA ASP A 69 -0.70 -7.07 14.32
C ASP A 69 0.14 -8.34 14.17
N PHE A 70 1.24 -8.41 14.93
CA PHE A 70 2.22 -9.50 14.84
C PHE A 70 1.61 -10.87 15.18
N ASP A 71 0.67 -10.93 16.13
CA ASP A 71 0.04 -12.18 16.54
C ASP A 71 -0.91 -12.70 15.45
N ALA A 72 -1.72 -11.82 14.87
CA ALA A 72 -2.57 -12.19 13.74
C ALA A 72 -1.76 -12.49 12.47
N CYS A 73 -0.69 -11.74 12.21
CA CYS A 73 0.26 -12.00 11.12
C CYS A 73 0.86 -13.41 11.24
N ALA A 74 1.32 -13.79 12.44
CA ALA A 74 1.88 -15.11 12.70
C ALA A 74 0.88 -16.24 12.40
N LYS A 75 -0.39 -16.08 12.82
CA LYS A 75 -1.47 -17.04 12.54
C LYS A 75 -1.78 -17.17 11.04
N LEU A 76 -1.54 -16.12 10.26
CA LEU A 76 -1.78 -16.06 8.82
C LEU A 76 -0.54 -16.36 7.98
N ASN A 77 0.60 -16.68 8.60
CA ASN A 77 1.91 -16.83 7.94
C ASN A 77 2.32 -15.59 7.13
N ILE A 78 2.03 -14.39 7.65
CA ILE A 78 2.41 -13.10 7.08
C ILE A 78 3.60 -12.55 7.88
N ASP A 79 4.64 -12.09 7.20
CA ASP A 79 5.79 -11.41 7.82
C ASP A 79 5.64 -9.89 7.62
N PRO A 80 5.31 -9.11 8.67
CA PRO A 80 5.10 -7.67 8.55
C PRO A 80 6.39 -6.89 8.28
N ASN A 81 7.55 -7.55 8.25
CA ASN A 81 8.84 -6.92 7.89
C ASN A 81 9.23 -7.17 6.42
N LYS A 82 8.43 -7.93 5.66
CA LYS A 82 8.65 -8.18 4.23
C LYS A 82 7.62 -7.44 3.39
N GLY A 83 8.01 -7.08 2.17
CA GLY A 83 7.07 -6.56 1.19
C GLY A 83 6.01 -7.59 0.79
N ILE A 84 4.85 -7.11 0.35
CA ILE A 84 3.74 -7.92 -0.15
C ILE A 84 3.65 -7.82 -1.68
N LEU A 85 3.23 -8.90 -2.33
CA LEU A 85 2.86 -8.91 -3.75
C LEU A 85 1.36 -9.09 -3.87
N LEU A 86 0.67 -8.11 -4.45
CA LEU A 86 -0.76 -8.19 -4.73
C LEU A 86 -0.96 -8.52 -6.21
N SER A 87 -1.38 -9.75 -6.51
CA SER A 87 -1.64 -10.24 -7.87
C SER A 87 -3.11 -10.54 -8.09
N GLY A 88 -3.60 -10.34 -9.31
CA GLY A 88 -4.98 -10.61 -9.70
C GLY A 88 -5.30 -10.04 -11.09
N PRO A 89 -6.47 -10.35 -11.66
CA PRO A 89 -6.86 -9.91 -12.99
C PRO A 89 -6.90 -8.38 -13.12
N VAL A 90 -6.87 -7.88 -14.35
CA VAL A 90 -7.00 -6.43 -14.61
C VAL A 90 -8.36 -5.95 -14.11
N GLY A 91 -8.40 -4.78 -13.46
CA GLY A 91 -9.64 -4.18 -12.99
C GLY A 91 -10.16 -4.67 -11.63
N CYS A 92 -9.51 -5.61 -10.95
CA CYS A 92 -9.93 -6.11 -9.63
C CYS A 92 -9.58 -5.17 -8.44
N GLY A 93 -9.31 -3.89 -8.70
CA GLY A 93 -9.14 -2.89 -7.62
C GLY A 93 -7.81 -2.87 -6.86
N LYS A 94 -6.78 -3.62 -7.28
CA LYS A 94 -5.46 -3.69 -6.59
C LYS A 94 -4.88 -2.33 -6.22
N THR A 95 -4.71 -1.46 -7.22
CA THR A 95 -4.18 -0.10 -7.04
C THR A 95 -5.07 0.74 -6.13
N SER A 96 -6.39 0.58 -6.23
CA SER A 96 -7.36 1.29 -5.38
C SER A 96 -7.24 0.87 -3.92
N LEU A 97 -7.08 -0.42 -3.65
CA LEU A 97 -6.86 -0.96 -2.31
C LEU A 97 -5.58 -0.40 -1.69
N MET A 98 -4.48 -0.40 -2.43
CA MET A 98 -3.23 0.17 -1.96
C MET A 98 -3.41 1.65 -1.61
N LYS A 99 -3.94 2.46 -2.55
CA LYS A 99 -4.23 3.89 -2.30
C LYS A 99 -5.09 4.12 -1.05
N LEU A 100 -6.00 3.21 -0.72
CA LEU A 100 -6.87 3.30 0.46
C LEU A 100 -6.19 2.91 1.76
N LEU A 101 -5.51 1.75 1.79
CA LEU A 101 -5.00 1.14 3.01
C LEU A 101 -3.96 2.00 3.74
N ARG A 102 -3.25 2.87 3.03
CA ARG A 102 -2.32 3.81 3.68
C ARG A 102 -3.00 4.76 4.68
N HIS A 103 -4.31 4.94 4.57
CA HIS A 103 -5.07 5.86 5.41
C HIS A 103 -5.49 5.26 6.77
N ILE A 104 -5.48 3.94 6.96
CA ILE A 104 -5.92 3.33 8.23
C ILE A 104 -4.86 3.43 9.34
N VAL A 105 -3.62 3.73 8.97
CA VAL A 105 -2.46 3.83 9.87
C VAL A 105 -1.70 5.14 9.64
N PRO A 106 -2.34 6.31 9.87
CA PRO A 106 -1.72 7.61 9.58
C PRO A 106 -0.48 7.91 10.42
N HIS A 107 -0.27 7.16 11.50
CA HIS A 107 0.90 7.25 12.38
C HIS A 107 2.11 6.42 11.88
N GLN A 108 1.91 5.52 10.91
CA GLN A 108 3.00 4.73 10.33
C GLN A 108 3.61 5.44 9.12
N LYS A 109 4.89 5.16 8.86
CA LYS A 109 5.56 5.65 7.64
C LYS A 109 4.82 5.09 6.43
N SER A 110 4.31 5.99 5.61
CA SER A 110 3.60 5.62 4.39
C SER A 110 4.60 5.23 3.28
N TYR A 111 4.09 4.63 2.21
CA TYR A 111 4.88 4.27 1.03
C TYR A 111 4.57 5.17 -0.16
N GLU A 112 5.49 5.26 -1.10
CA GLU A 112 5.28 5.96 -2.36
C GLU A 112 4.74 4.99 -3.42
N LEU A 113 3.64 5.35 -4.08
CA LEU A 113 3.03 4.54 -5.13
C LEU A 113 3.57 5.00 -6.49
N ILE A 114 4.28 4.13 -7.19
CA ILE A 114 5.01 4.49 -8.41
C ILE A 114 4.72 3.44 -9.50
N PRO A 115 4.16 3.82 -10.66
CA PRO A 115 4.02 2.90 -11.77
C PRO A 115 5.38 2.37 -12.24
N ALA A 116 5.54 1.05 -12.35
CA ALA A 116 6.79 0.42 -12.78
C ALA A 116 7.29 0.93 -14.15
N ARG A 117 6.35 1.27 -15.06
CA ARG A 117 6.70 1.87 -16.36
C ARG A 117 7.40 3.22 -16.22
N ASN A 118 7.04 4.04 -15.23
CA ASN A 118 7.64 5.36 -15.04
C ASN A 118 9.09 5.23 -14.60
N ILE A 119 9.39 4.21 -13.78
CA ILE A 119 10.76 3.87 -13.38
C ILE A 119 11.57 3.45 -14.60
N THR A 120 11.00 2.63 -15.48
CA THR A 120 11.66 2.27 -16.75
C THR A 120 11.93 3.49 -17.63
N PHE A 121 10.97 4.42 -17.75
CA PHE A 121 11.17 5.66 -18.49
C PHE A 121 12.28 6.54 -17.88
N ALA A 122 12.34 6.62 -16.56
CA ALA A 122 13.43 7.30 -15.86
C ALA A 122 14.78 6.64 -16.17
N PHE A 123 14.87 5.31 -16.10
CA PHE A 123 16.09 4.57 -16.44
C PHE A 123 16.57 4.84 -17.87
N ASN A 124 15.65 4.90 -18.84
CA ASN A 124 16.03 5.20 -20.23
C ASN A 124 16.74 6.56 -20.35
N ASN A 125 16.33 7.54 -19.53
CA ASN A 125 16.88 8.90 -19.53
C ASN A 125 18.16 9.02 -18.70
N ILE A 126 18.14 8.60 -17.43
CA ILE A 126 19.22 8.85 -16.46
C ILE A 126 19.99 7.59 -16.02
N GLY A 127 19.67 6.44 -16.60
CA GLY A 127 20.42 5.19 -16.44
C GLY A 127 20.37 4.60 -15.03
N TYR A 128 21.50 4.00 -14.63
CA TYR A 128 21.64 3.25 -13.38
C TYR A 128 21.42 4.07 -12.11
N LYS A 129 21.44 5.40 -12.19
CA LYS A 129 21.03 6.26 -11.07
C LYS A 129 19.58 5.94 -10.63
N THR A 130 18.70 5.63 -11.58
CA THR A 130 17.33 5.20 -11.28
C THR A 130 17.30 3.92 -10.45
N ILE A 131 18.16 2.94 -10.75
CA ILE A 131 18.20 1.68 -9.97
C ILE A 131 18.67 1.95 -8.55
N GLN A 132 19.69 2.80 -8.36
CA GLN A 132 20.17 3.20 -7.03
C GLN A 132 19.11 3.96 -6.22
N GLU A 133 18.31 4.80 -6.90
CA GLU A 133 17.28 5.60 -6.26
C GLU A 133 16.10 4.76 -5.76
N TYR A 134 15.69 3.73 -6.51
CA TYR A 134 14.55 2.88 -6.15
C TYR A 134 14.93 1.56 -5.46
N GLY A 135 16.22 1.17 -5.49
CA GLY A 135 16.76 0.01 -4.79
C GLY A 135 17.26 0.30 -3.38
N ASN A 136 16.87 1.42 -2.77
CA ASN A 136 17.30 1.81 -1.41
C ASN A 136 16.30 1.37 -0.32
N SER A 137 16.55 1.80 0.92
CA SER A 137 15.73 1.45 2.10
C SER A 137 14.43 2.26 2.25
N ASN A 138 13.94 2.93 1.21
CA ASN A 138 12.64 3.60 1.25
C ASN A 138 11.48 2.62 1.05
N PHE A 139 10.25 3.09 1.29
CA PHE A 139 9.04 2.27 1.19
C PHE A 139 8.33 2.59 -0.10
N TYR A 140 8.36 1.65 -1.05
CA TYR A 140 7.73 1.80 -2.35
C TYR A 140 6.61 0.77 -2.54
N CYS A 141 5.57 1.17 -3.28
CA CYS A 141 4.61 0.28 -3.90
C CYS A 141 4.75 0.46 -5.41
N PHE A 142 5.40 -0.52 -6.05
CA PHE A 142 5.55 -0.54 -7.51
C PHE A 142 4.25 -1.02 -8.15
N ASP A 143 3.50 -0.08 -8.73
CA ASP A 143 2.20 -0.32 -9.34
C ASP A 143 2.37 -0.89 -10.75
N ASP A 144 1.48 -1.80 -11.12
CA ASP A 144 1.51 -2.55 -12.40
C ASP A 144 2.88 -3.20 -12.72
N LEU A 145 3.52 -3.82 -11.72
CA LEU A 145 4.76 -4.57 -11.93
C LEU A 145 4.57 -5.68 -12.98
N GLY A 146 5.46 -5.72 -13.97
CA GLY A 146 5.48 -6.70 -15.06
C GLY A 146 4.82 -6.23 -16.36
N VAL A 147 4.23 -5.03 -16.42
CA VAL A 147 3.72 -4.44 -17.68
C VAL A 147 4.67 -3.42 -18.30
N GLU A 148 5.74 -3.06 -17.58
CA GLU A 148 6.81 -2.22 -18.09
C GLU A 148 7.55 -2.87 -19.26
N THR A 149 8.06 -2.05 -20.16
CA THR A 149 8.93 -2.51 -21.25
C THR A 149 10.34 -2.77 -20.73
N THR A 150 11.15 -3.54 -21.47
CA THR A 150 12.60 -3.60 -21.22
C THR A 150 13.21 -2.19 -21.25
N GLY A 151 13.96 -1.83 -20.22
CA GLY A 151 14.67 -0.55 -20.17
C GLY A 151 15.88 -0.57 -21.09
N ARG A 152 16.19 0.58 -21.71
CA ARG A 152 17.34 0.75 -22.60
C ARG A 152 18.04 2.07 -22.33
N HIS A 153 19.32 2.01 -21.97
CA HIS A 153 20.15 3.19 -21.73
C HIS A 153 21.49 3.03 -22.45
N PHE A 154 21.84 4.01 -23.31
CA PHE A 154 23.01 3.94 -24.21
C PHE A 154 23.12 2.61 -25.00
N GLY A 155 21.98 2.13 -25.51
CA GLY A 155 21.91 0.91 -26.33
C GLY A 155 21.99 -0.41 -25.55
N LYS A 156 22.16 -0.37 -24.22
CA LYS A 156 22.15 -1.56 -23.37
C LYS A 156 20.76 -1.81 -22.80
N ASP A 157 20.28 -3.03 -22.97
CA ASP A 157 19.03 -3.50 -22.38
C ASP A 157 19.21 -3.85 -20.90
N CYS A 158 18.17 -3.61 -20.11
CA CYS A 158 18.15 -3.84 -18.67
C CYS A 158 16.74 -4.24 -18.20
N ASN A 159 16.65 -5.29 -17.39
CA ASN A 159 15.45 -5.57 -16.59
C ASN A 159 15.46 -4.66 -15.36
N VAL A 160 15.02 -3.41 -15.55
CA VAL A 160 15.13 -2.35 -14.55
C VAL A 160 14.50 -2.74 -13.22
N MET A 161 13.28 -3.28 -13.25
CA MET A 161 12.59 -3.69 -12.02
C MET A 161 13.24 -4.90 -11.36
N GLY A 162 13.76 -5.85 -12.16
CA GLY A 162 14.55 -6.96 -11.66
C GLY A 162 15.78 -6.48 -10.88
N GLU A 163 16.56 -5.56 -11.46
CA GLU A 163 17.74 -4.99 -10.80
C GLU A 163 17.38 -4.25 -9.50
N ILE A 164 16.30 -3.45 -9.50
CA ILE A 164 15.82 -2.76 -8.29
C ILE A 164 15.46 -3.76 -7.19
N LEU A 165 14.72 -4.81 -7.53
CA LEU A 165 14.28 -5.81 -6.55
C LEU A 165 15.40 -6.70 -6.03
N LEU A 166 16.51 -6.83 -6.78
CA LEU A 166 17.73 -7.55 -6.40
C LEU A 166 18.70 -6.68 -5.58
N SER A 167 18.67 -5.35 -5.75
CA SER A 167 19.58 -4.41 -5.08
C SER A 167 19.33 -4.21 -3.58
N ARG A 168 18.63 -5.13 -2.92
CA ARG A 168 18.21 -5.05 -1.51
C ARG A 168 19.36 -4.91 -0.53
#